data_AF-G7MCB9-F1
#
_entry.id   AF-G7MCB9-F1
#
_cell.length_a   1.000
_cell.length_b   1.000
_cell.length_c   1.000
_cell.angle_alpha   90.00
_cell.angle_beta   90.00
_cell.angle_gamma   90.00
#
_symmetry.space_group_name_H-M   'P 1'
#
loop_
_entity.id
_entity.type
_entity.pdbx_description
1 polymer ?
#
loop_
_entity_poly.entity_id
_entity_poly.type
_entity_poly.pdbx_seq_one_letter_code
_entity_poly.pdbx_strand_id
1 'polypeptide(L)'
;MKLLNSVNKVPAGTMIIPLFVAAILNTLCPWILRIGSYSQALLSDDGLRIIMFLTLLFTGTQMKVKDIPEALKRGGSHVLFKYLAGAGAYILVFHFFGYEGILGVCSLSLLCALTNNNGSLYMGLMENYGDHADIVARSMFNLNSGPMLSLMTIGVSGASFISWQEYATILLPICIGILLSSIDEEIRVATKTGNALILPIMGFILGANIDLEKVVTAGFSGILLFIIVMLVTGPVAFIVDRFILKRPGYGGMATVSVAGNTIAVPAMIGQIVPAFLPYVKVATIQISCAAILSAVLCPFVVQWFAKHFGCPKYEKAFGKNQEIPAH
;
A
#
# COMPACT_ATOMS: atom_id res chain seq x y z
N MET A 1 -31.84 3.37 -6.08
CA MET A 1 -30.43 3.67 -6.43
C MET A 1 -29.61 2.38 -6.34
N LYS A 2 -28.78 2.05 -7.35
CA LYS A 2 -27.84 0.93 -7.27
C LYS A 2 -26.54 1.43 -6.61
N LEU A 3 -26.41 1.29 -5.29
CA LEU A 3 -25.29 1.83 -4.51
C LEU A 3 -23.93 1.33 -5.03
N LEU A 4 -23.82 0.04 -5.32
CA LEU A 4 -22.60 -0.57 -5.86
C LEU A 4 -22.17 0.06 -7.20
N ASN A 5 -23.12 0.45 -8.05
CA ASN A 5 -22.81 1.13 -9.32
C ASN A 5 -22.24 2.53 -9.08
N SER A 6 -22.72 3.24 -8.05
CA SER A 6 -22.14 4.53 -7.67
C SER A 6 -20.73 4.37 -7.10
N VAL A 7 -20.50 3.33 -6.29
CA VAL A 7 -19.19 2.99 -5.73
C VAL A 7 -18.18 2.71 -6.84
N ASN A 8 -18.56 1.93 -7.86
CA ASN A 8 -17.70 1.55 -8.97
C ASN A 8 -17.33 2.71 -9.92
N LYS A 9 -17.99 3.88 -9.82
CA LYS A 9 -17.60 5.09 -10.56
C LYS A 9 -16.36 5.76 -9.98
N VAL A 10 -16.06 5.52 -8.71
CA VAL A 10 -14.86 6.04 -8.05
C VAL A 10 -13.70 5.05 -8.30
N PRO A 11 -12.50 5.51 -8.73
CA PRO A 11 -11.32 4.67 -8.84
C PRO A 11 -11.05 3.92 -7.54
N ALA A 12 -10.95 2.59 -7.55
CA ALA A 12 -10.83 1.78 -6.33
C ALA A 12 -11.93 2.06 -5.28
N GLY A 13 -13.12 2.50 -5.72
CA GLY A 13 -14.22 2.90 -4.85
C GLY A 13 -14.69 1.83 -3.88
N THR A 14 -14.58 0.55 -4.27
CA THR A 14 -14.89 -0.60 -3.39
C THR A 14 -14.03 -0.64 -2.14
N MET A 15 -12.81 -0.10 -2.17
CA MET A 15 -11.92 0.03 -1.01
C MET A 15 -11.96 1.44 -0.41
N ILE A 16 -11.94 2.47 -1.26
CA ILE A 16 -11.81 3.86 -0.83
C ILE A 16 -13.06 4.36 -0.08
N ILE A 17 -14.25 4.03 -0.57
CA ILE A 17 -15.48 4.55 0.03
C ILE A 17 -15.65 4.00 1.46
N PRO A 18 -15.52 2.68 1.71
CA PRO A 18 -15.51 2.16 3.08
C PRO A 18 -14.41 2.76 3.95
N LEU A 19 -13.23 3.03 3.39
CA LEU A 19 -12.13 3.68 4.10
C LEU A 19 -12.51 5.08 4.58
N PHE A 20 -13.05 5.94 3.72
CA PHE A 20 -13.45 7.29 4.15
C PHE A 20 -14.62 7.28 5.12
N VAL A 21 -15.61 6.42 4.90
CA VAL A 21 -16.73 6.27 5.83
C VAL A 21 -16.20 5.91 7.22
N ALA A 22 -15.31 4.92 7.32
CA ALA A 22 -14.72 4.53 8.59
C ALA A 22 -13.81 5.62 9.19
N ALA A 23 -13.03 6.35 8.37
CA ALA A 23 -12.20 7.45 8.86
C ALA A 23 -13.02 8.62 9.43
N ILE A 24 -14.12 8.98 8.77
CA ILE A 24 -15.05 10.01 9.25
C ILE A 24 -15.70 9.55 10.56
N LEU A 25 -16.19 8.31 10.62
CA LEU A 25 -16.78 7.76 11.84
C LEU A 25 -15.77 7.66 12.98
N ASN A 26 -14.52 7.27 12.71
CA ASN A 26 -13.47 7.20 13.70
C ASN A 26 -13.11 8.59 14.25
N THR A 27 -13.18 9.62 13.41
CA THR A 27 -12.89 11.01 13.82
C THR A 27 -14.06 11.63 14.61
N LEU A 28 -15.30 11.42 14.18
CA LEU A 28 -16.48 12.10 14.76
C LEU A 28 -17.15 11.33 15.90
N CYS A 29 -17.18 10.00 15.81
CA CYS A 29 -17.90 9.14 16.73
C CYS A 29 -17.23 7.75 16.89
N PRO A 30 -15.95 7.68 17.32
CA PRO A 30 -15.17 6.43 17.33
C PRO A 30 -15.81 5.28 18.13
N TRP A 31 -16.62 5.62 19.13
CA TRP A 31 -17.36 4.64 19.94
C TRP A 31 -18.30 3.77 19.11
N ILE A 32 -18.86 4.26 18.00
CA ILE A 32 -19.79 3.51 17.16
C ILE A 32 -19.09 2.37 16.40
N LEU A 33 -17.81 2.56 16.08
CA LEU A 33 -17.00 1.57 15.38
C LEU A 33 -16.50 0.48 16.34
N ARG A 34 -16.34 0.81 17.62
CA ARG A 34 -15.71 -0.04 18.64
C ARG A 34 -16.72 -0.63 19.63
N ILE A 35 -17.95 -0.87 19.17
CA ILE A 35 -19.01 -1.51 19.97
C ILE A 35 -18.77 -3.02 20.07
N GLY A 36 -18.67 -3.52 21.30
CA GLY A 36 -18.58 -4.95 21.60
C GLY A 36 -17.27 -5.60 21.17
N SER A 37 -17.14 -6.88 21.47
CA SER A 37 -15.90 -7.65 21.24
C SER A 37 -15.59 -7.85 19.75
N TYR A 38 -16.59 -8.08 18.91
CA TYR A 38 -16.38 -8.38 17.49
C TYR A 38 -15.85 -7.19 16.69
N SER A 39 -16.48 -6.02 16.83
CA SER A 39 -16.05 -4.82 16.11
C SER A 39 -14.67 -4.37 16.58
N GLN A 40 -14.39 -4.45 17.88
CA GLN A 40 -13.05 -4.16 18.42
C GLN A 40 -11.99 -5.12 17.88
N ALA A 41 -12.28 -6.43 17.83
CA ALA A 41 -11.36 -7.42 17.29
C ALA A 41 -11.09 -7.16 15.79
N LEU A 42 -12.12 -6.89 14.99
CA LEU A 42 -11.97 -6.59 13.57
C LEU A 42 -11.10 -5.34 13.32
N LEU A 43 -11.25 -4.31 14.16
CA LEU A 43 -10.57 -3.04 14.01
C LEU A 43 -9.20 -2.97 14.72
N SER A 44 -8.81 -4.03 15.40
CA SER A 44 -7.49 -4.17 16.02
C SER A 44 -6.37 -4.36 14.99
N ASP A 45 -5.12 -4.22 15.44
CA ASP A 45 -3.95 -4.54 14.61
C ASP A 45 -3.95 -6.01 14.16
N ASP A 46 -4.44 -6.92 15.00
CA ASP A 46 -4.58 -8.34 14.64
C ASP A 46 -5.63 -8.55 13.54
N GLY A 47 -6.74 -7.80 13.59
CA GLY A 47 -7.75 -7.80 12.53
C GLY A 47 -7.16 -7.41 11.17
N LEU A 48 -6.33 -6.36 11.13
CA LEU A 48 -5.62 -5.97 9.91
C LEU A 48 -4.66 -7.06 9.42
N ARG A 49 -3.88 -7.67 10.32
CA ARG A 49 -2.94 -8.75 9.98
C ARG A 49 -3.66 -9.98 9.42
N ILE A 50 -4.81 -10.37 9.99
CA ILE A 50 -5.65 -11.46 9.48
C ILE A 50 -6.15 -11.17 8.06
N ILE A 51 -6.65 -9.95 7.83
CA ILE A 51 -7.12 -9.55 6.50
C ILE A 51 -5.96 -9.53 5.47
N MET A 52 -4.77 -9.08 5.88
CA MET A 52 -3.59 -9.17 5.03
C MET A 52 -3.22 -10.62 4.72
N PHE A 53 -3.22 -11.50 5.72
CA PHE A 53 -2.98 -12.93 5.54
C PHE A 53 -3.95 -13.54 4.51
N LEU A 54 -5.26 -13.28 4.65
CA LEU A 54 -6.27 -13.78 3.72
C LEU A 54 -6.08 -13.23 2.29
N THR A 55 -5.70 -11.95 2.18
CA THR A 55 -5.39 -11.35 0.87
C THR A 55 -4.20 -12.04 0.20
N LEU A 56 -3.15 -12.36 0.96
CA LEU A 56 -1.98 -13.08 0.46
C LEU A 56 -2.31 -14.53 0.11
N LEU A 57 -3.12 -15.20 0.92
CA LEU A 57 -3.61 -16.54 0.67
C LEU A 57 -4.40 -16.62 -0.64
N PHE A 58 -5.41 -15.76 -0.82
CA PHE A 58 -6.21 -15.71 -2.05
C PHE A 58 -5.38 -15.26 -3.26
N THR A 59 -4.41 -14.37 -3.08
CA THR A 59 -3.44 -14.08 -4.16
C THR A 59 -2.66 -15.33 -4.53
N GLY A 60 -2.19 -16.11 -3.54
CA GLY A 60 -1.52 -17.39 -3.74
C GLY A 60 -2.37 -18.41 -4.47
N THR A 61 -3.66 -18.54 -4.15
CA THR A 61 -4.56 -19.48 -4.87
C THR A 61 -4.76 -19.09 -6.34
N GLN A 62 -4.62 -17.80 -6.68
CA GLN A 62 -4.69 -17.34 -8.06
C GLN A 62 -3.34 -17.40 -8.80
N MET A 63 -2.22 -17.57 -8.10
CA MET A 63 -0.89 -17.69 -8.72
C MET A 63 -0.63 -19.10 -9.27
N LYS A 64 0.14 -19.18 -10.36
CA LYS A 64 0.80 -20.41 -10.82
C LYS A 64 2.32 -20.21 -10.70
N VAL A 65 3.09 -21.29 -10.53
CA VAL A 65 4.56 -21.21 -10.41
C VAL A 65 5.20 -20.47 -11.61
N LYS A 66 4.63 -20.65 -12.80
CA LYS A 66 5.06 -19.94 -14.02
C LYS A 66 4.82 -18.42 -14.00
N ASP A 67 3.99 -17.90 -13.09
CA ASP A 67 3.71 -16.48 -12.95
C ASP A 67 4.78 -15.76 -12.10
N ILE A 68 5.55 -16.51 -11.30
CA ILE A 68 6.58 -15.96 -10.38
C ILE A 68 7.60 -15.07 -11.10
N PRO A 69 8.17 -15.45 -12.27
CA PRO A 69 9.13 -14.59 -12.94
C PRO A 69 8.55 -13.22 -13.34
N GLU A 70 7.31 -13.18 -13.83
CA GLU A 70 6.67 -11.92 -14.21
C GLU A 70 6.26 -11.11 -12.96
N ALA A 71 5.86 -11.77 -11.88
CA ALA A 71 5.61 -11.15 -10.58
C ALA A 71 6.85 -10.45 -10.03
N LEU A 72 8.00 -11.14 -10.07
CA LEU A 72 9.28 -10.63 -9.63
C LEU A 72 9.75 -9.49 -10.54
N LYS A 73 9.59 -9.63 -11.85
CA LYS A 73 9.92 -8.58 -12.81
C LYS A 73 9.12 -7.32 -12.56
N ARG A 74 7.80 -7.39 -12.41
CA ARG A 74 6.94 -6.20 -12.21
C ARG A 74 7.04 -5.65 -10.80
N GLY A 75 6.75 -6.47 -9.79
CA GLY A 75 6.73 -6.04 -8.40
C GLY A 75 8.13 -5.79 -7.86
N GLY A 76 9.08 -6.70 -8.14
CA GLY A 76 10.45 -6.61 -7.64
C GLY A 76 11.23 -5.43 -8.23
N SER A 77 11.03 -5.09 -9.52
CA SER A 77 11.65 -3.89 -10.10
C SER A 77 11.12 -2.62 -9.41
N HIS A 78 9.81 -2.50 -9.20
CA HIS A 78 9.24 -1.35 -8.49
C HIS A 78 9.74 -1.26 -7.05
N VAL A 79 9.81 -2.38 -6.32
CA VAL A 79 10.39 -2.41 -4.95
C VAL A 79 11.85 -1.94 -4.98
N LEU A 80 12.67 -2.48 -5.87
CA LEU A 80 14.10 -2.19 -5.94
C LEU A 80 14.36 -0.72 -6.31
N PHE A 81 13.80 -0.24 -7.42
CA PHE A 81 14.09 1.11 -7.90
C PHE A 81 13.48 2.18 -6.99
N LYS A 82 12.28 1.95 -6.43
CA LYS A 82 11.71 2.85 -5.41
C LYS A 82 12.60 2.90 -4.18
N TYR A 83 13.06 1.75 -3.70
CA TYR A 83 13.97 1.68 -2.57
C TYR A 83 15.25 2.47 -2.83
N LEU A 84 15.92 2.25 -3.96
CA LEU A 84 17.16 2.96 -4.30
C LEU A 84 16.94 4.48 -4.37
N ALA A 85 15.85 4.93 -5.00
CA ALA A 85 15.52 6.35 -5.08
C ALA A 85 15.22 6.95 -3.69
N GLY A 86 14.43 6.24 -2.89
CA GLY A 86 14.05 6.68 -1.55
C GLY A 86 15.22 6.71 -0.57
N ALA A 87 16.02 5.65 -0.54
CA ALA A 87 17.24 5.56 0.24
C ALA A 87 18.25 6.64 -0.19
N GLY A 88 18.45 6.83 -1.50
CA GLY A 88 19.32 7.87 -2.02
C GLY A 88 18.87 9.28 -1.62
N ALA A 89 17.59 9.60 -1.78
CA ALA A 89 17.03 10.88 -1.36
C ALA A 89 17.16 11.11 0.16
N TYR A 90 16.89 10.08 0.97
CA TYR A 90 17.12 10.13 2.41
C TYR A 90 18.59 10.40 2.74
N ILE A 91 19.54 9.64 2.16
CA ILE A 91 20.98 9.78 2.42
C ILE A 91 21.45 11.20 2.07
N LEU A 92 21.01 11.74 0.94
CA LEU A 92 21.34 13.11 0.52
C LEU A 92 20.81 14.13 1.53
N VAL A 93 19.53 14.04 1.89
CA VAL A 93 18.93 14.98 2.86
C VAL A 93 19.62 14.85 4.22
N PHE A 94 19.83 13.62 4.70
CA PHE A 94 20.46 13.39 5.99
C PHE A 94 21.91 13.89 6.03
N HIS A 95 22.67 13.74 4.94
CA HIS A 95 24.05 14.22 4.85
C HIS A 95 24.14 15.75 4.97
N PHE A 96 23.26 16.49 4.29
CA PHE A 96 23.32 17.96 4.27
C PHE A 96 22.54 18.64 5.41
N PHE A 97 21.47 18.02 5.90
CA PHE A 97 20.52 18.64 6.85
C PHE A 97 20.36 17.85 8.16
N GLY A 98 21.01 16.70 8.31
CA GLY A 98 20.99 15.90 9.53
C GLY A 98 19.60 15.34 9.86
N TYR A 99 19.32 15.16 11.16
CA TYR A 99 18.07 14.56 11.64
C TYR A 99 16.84 15.45 11.45
N GLU A 100 17.01 16.77 11.49
CA GLU A 100 15.93 17.75 11.32
C GLU A 100 15.31 17.72 9.93
N GLY A 101 16.07 17.25 8.93
CA GLY A 101 15.62 17.09 7.55
C GLY A 101 15.40 18.43 6.84
N ILE A 102 14.42 18.50 5.94
CA ILE A 102 14.23 19.65 5.05
C ILE A 102 12.85 20.25 5.18
N LEU A 103 12.77 21.59 5.23
CA LEU A 103 11.52 22.33 5.12
C LEU A 103 10.43 21.86 6.13
N GLY A 104 10.87 21.46 7.32
CA GLY A 104 10.01 20.95 8.39
C GLY A 104 9.69 19.46 8.31
N VAL A 105 10.12 18.73 7.28
CA VAL A 105 10.01 17.27 7.17
C VAL A 105 11.28 16.62 7.70
N CYS A 106 11.18 15.88 8.81
CA CYS A 106 12.37 15.27 9.41
C CYS A 106 12.88 14.08 8.59
N SER A 107 14.18 13.79 8.74
CA SER A 107 14.82 12.74 7.96
C SER A 107 14.25 11.35 8.25
N LEU A 108 13.74 11.12 9.47
CA LEU A 108 13.06 9.87 9.82
C LEU A 108 11.75 9.67 9.04
N SER A 109 11.00 10.75 8.80
CA SER A 109 9.79 10.70 7.94
C SER A 109 10.14 10.34 6.51
N LEU A 110 11.18 10.97 5.97
CA LEU A 110 11.66 10.71 4.61
C LEU A 110 12.09 9.26 4.47
N LEU A 111 12.91 8.78 5.40
CA LEU A 111 13.36 7.40 5.45
C LEU A 111 12.20 6.42 5.38
N CYS A 112 11.24 6.56 6.30
CA CYS A 112 10.12 5.63 6.41
C CYS A 112 9.16 5.72 5.22
N ALA A 113 8.83 6.93 4.76
CA ALA A 113 7.83 7.11 3.71
C ALA A 113 8.36 6.77 2.31
N LEU A 114 9.65 7.03 2.03
CA LEU A 114 10.22 6.82 0.70
C LEU A 114 10.61 5.36 0.43
N THR A 115 10.98 4.59 1.45
CA THR A 115 11.36 3.18 1.29
C THR A 115 10.17 2.21 1.32
N ASN A 116 8.96 2.71 1.60
CA ASN A 116 7.75 1.92 1.80
C ASN A 116 6.63 2.31 0.81
N ASN A 117 5.65 1.44 0.59
CA ASN A 117 4.48 1.75 -0.24
C ASN A 117 3.23 1.03 0.27
N ASN A 118 2.06 1.54 -0.12
CA ASN A 118 0.79 0.94 0.26
C ASN A 118 0.40 -0.19 -0.70
N GLY A 119 0.87 -1.40 -0.41
CA GLY A 119 0.52 -2.59 -1.20
C GLY A 119 -0.99 -2.83 -1.26
N SER A 120 -1.73 -2.62 -0.17
CA SER A 120 -3.21 -2.71 -0.09
C SER A 120 -3.92 -1.79 -1.06
N LEU A 121 -3.49 -0.52 -1.14
CA LEU A 121 -4.01 0.43 -2.12
C LEU A 121 -3.67 0.01 -3.55
N TYR A 122 -2.43 -0.42 -3.79
CA TYR A 122 -2.01 -0.94 -5.10
C TYR A 122 -2.95 -2.06 -5.58
N MET A 123 -3.28 -3.03 -4.72
CA MET A 123 -4.17 -4.14 -5.08
C MET A 123 -5.59 -3.68 -5.40
N GLY A 124 -6.16 -2.78 -4.60
CA GLY A 124 -7.48 -2.20 -4.88
C GLY A 124 -7.53 -1.50 -6.25
N LEU A 125 -6.42 -0.90 -6.68
CA LEU A 125 -6.27 -0.29 -7.99
C LEU A 125 -6.09 -1.34 -9.10
N MET A 126 -5.28 -2.37 -8.90
CA MET A 126 -5.05 -3.42 -9.90
C MET A 126 -6.27 -4.31 -10.11
N GLU A 127 -7.15 -4.46 -9.11
CA GLU A 127 -8.44 -5.13 -9.30
C GLU A 127 -9.31 -4.41 -10.34
N ASN A 128 -9.19 -3.08 -10.44
CA ASN A 128 -9.95 -2.28 -11.40
C ASN A 128 -9.22 -2.05 -12.73
N TYR A 129 -7.89 -1.88 -12.71
CA TYR A 129 -7.11 -1.46 -13.88
C TYR A 129 -6.15 -2.53 -14.40
N GLY A 130 -5.61 -3.38 -13.52
CA GLY A 130 -4.51 -4.29 -13.80
C GLY A 130 -4.93 -5.62 -14.42
N ASP A 131 -3.93 -6.33 -14.94
CA ASP A 131 -4.04 -7.72 -15.41
C ASP A 131 -3.68 -8.73 -14.29
N HIS A 132 -3.64 -10.02 -14.63
CA HIS A 132 -3.28 -11.08 -13.70
C HIS A 132 -1.89 -10.88 -13.08
N ALA A 133 -0.90 -10.51 -13.89
CA ALA A 133 0.48 -10.33 -13.43
C ALA A 133 0.61 -9.12 -12.48
N ASP A 134 -0.24 -8.09 -12.62
CA ASP A 134 -0.29 -6.98 -11.67
C ASP A 134 -0.81 -7.39 -10.30
N ILE A 135 -1.89 -8.17 -10.26
CA ILE A 135 -2.49 -8.69 -9.04
C ILE A 135 -1.46 -9.55 -8.29
N VAL A 136 -0.76 -10.41 -9.03
CA VAL A 136 0.25 -11.31 -8.50
C VAL A 136 1.52 -10.57 -8.04
N ALA A 137 1.92 -9.49 -8.72
CA ALA A 137 3.05 -8.64 -8.34
C ALA A 137 2.91 -8.02 -6.94
N ARG A 138 1.68 -7.93 -6.40
CA ARG A 138 1.40 -7.47 -5.01
C ARG A 138 2.30 -8.16 -3.99
N SER A 139 2.54 -9.46 -4.17
CA SER A 139 3.35 -10.27 -3.26
C SER A 139 4.72 -9.64 -2.95
N MET A 140 5.33 -8.98 -3.94
CA MET A 140 6.63 -8.34 -3.80
C MET A 140 6.58 -7.08 -2.92
N PHE A 141 5.47 -6.34 -2.90
CA PHE A 141 5.33 -5.13 -2.07
C PHE A 141 5.22 -5.42 -0.57
N ASN A 142 5.11 -6.68 -0.18
CA ASN A 142 5.25 -7.01 1.24
C ASN A 142 6.72 -6.94 1.69
N LEU A 143 7.69 -7.11 0.78
CA LEU A 143 9.12 -7.04 1.12
C LEU A 143 9.53 -5.66 1.61
N ASN A 144 8.86 -4.59 1.15
CA ASN A 144 9.09 -3.25 1.65
C ASN A 144 8.00 -2.77 2.63
N SER A 145 7.09 -3.66 3.04
CA SER A 145 6.12 -3.39 4.10
C SER A 145 6.77 -3.64 5.45
N GLY A 146 7.36 -2.60 6.05
CA GLY A 146 7.89 -2.65 7.42
C GLY A 146 9.17 -1.83 7.61
N PRO A 147 9.89 -2.04 8.73
CA PRO A 147 11.12 -1.31 9.02
C PRO A 147 12.32 -1.79 8.19
N MET A 148 12.19 -2.92 7.49
CA MET A 148 13.32 -3.62 6.88
C MET A 148 14.23 -2.75 6.02
N LEU A 149 13.66 -2.18 4.96
CA LEU A 149 14.42 -1.38 4.01
C LEU A 149 14.91 -0.06 4.63
N SER A 150 14.13 0.51 5.56
CA SER A 150 14.56 1.68 6.33
C SER A 150 15.79 1.38 7.19
N LEU A 151 15.80 0.26 7.90
CA LEU A 151 16.94 -0.17 8.73
C LEU A 151 18.17 -0.47 7.87
N MET A 152 17.97 -1.16 6.74
CA MET A 152 19.04 -1.41 5.77
C MET A 152 19.67 -0.12 5.25
N THR A 153 18.86 0.91 5.00
CA THR A 153 19.33 2.22 4.51
C THR A 153 20.27 2.91 5.50
N ILE A 154 19.98 2.81 6.80
CA ILE A 154 20.81 3.45 7.86
C ILE A 154 21.97 2.56 8.32
N GLY A 155 22.30 1.51 7.57
CA GLY A 155 23.45 0.63 7.85
C GLY A 155 23.25 -0.33 9.01
N VAL A 156 22.04 -0.42 9.55
CA VAL A 156 21.69 -1.46 10.53
C VAL A 156 21.44 -2.74 9.74
N SER A 157 22.28 -3.77 9.95
CA SER A 157 22.11 -5.07 9.28
C SER A 157 20.72 -5.62 9.58
N GLY A 158 19.82 -5.54 8.60
CA GLY A 158 18.43 -5.97 8.76
C GLY A 158 18.29 -7.42 9.23
N ALA A 159 19.28 -8.27 8.94
CA ALA A 159 19.33 -9.67 9.40
C ALA A 159 19.41 -9.83 10.92
N SER A 160 19.91 -8.83 11.66
CA SER A 160 20.06 -8.91 13.13
C SER A 160 18.79 -8.48 13.88
N PHE A 161 17.89 -7.75 13.22
CA PHE A 161 16.71 -7.13 13.83
C PHE A 161 15.37 -7.56 13.23
N ILE A 162 15.40 -8.18 12.04
CA ILE A 162 14.21 -8.70 11.38
C ILE A 162 14.27 -10.21 11.48
N SER A 163 13.42 -10.79 12.33
CA SER A 163 13.33 -12.24 12.44
C SER A 163 12.98 -12.85 11.10
N TRP A 164 13.55 -14.02 10.80
CA TRP A 164 13.15 -14.84 9.64
C TRP A 164 11.63 -15.09 9.62
N GLN A 165 11.00 -15.09 10.80
CA GLN A 165 9.56 -15.19 11.00
C GLN A 165 8.76 -14.11 10.24
N GLU A 166 9.23 -12.86 10.16
CA GLU A 166 8.52 -11.80 9.44
C GLU A 166 8.46 -12.09 7.92
N TYR A 167 9.56 -12.60 7.36
CA TYR A 167 9.58 -13.07 5.97
C TYR A 167 8.68 -14.28 5.76
N ALA A 168 8.67 -15.22 6.73
CA ALA A 168 7.78 -16.36 6.70
C ALA A 168 6.31 -15.93 6.74
N THR A 169 5.93 -14.94 7.54
CA THR A 169 4.55 -14.41 7.61
C THR A 169 4.05 -13.89 6.25
N ILE A 170 4.95 -13.36 5.42
CA ILE A 170 4.62 -12.87 4.08
C ILE A 170 4.54 -14.01 3.06
N LEU A 171 5.52 -14.91 3.06
CA LEU A 171 5.64 -15.96 2.04
C LEU A 171 4.72 -17.15 2.30
N LEU A 172 4.53 -17.52 3.57
CA LEU A 172 3.76 -18.70 3.96
C LEU A 172 2.31 -18.69 3.43
N PRO A 173 1.49 -17.62 3.57
CA PRO A 173 0.14 -17.61 3.04
C PRO A 173 0.12 -17.78 1.51
N ILE A 174 1.06 -17.15 0.80
CA ILE A 174 1.18 -17.26 -0.66
C ILE A 174 1.51 -18.72 -1.04
N CYS A 175 2.50 -19.32 -0.38
CA CYS A 175 2.90 -20.69 -0.62
C CYS A 175 1.77 -21.68 -0.34
N ILE A 176 1.02 -21.49 0.76
CA ILE A 176 -0.17 -22.29 1.07
C ILE A 176 -1.21 -22.15 -0.05
N GLY A 177 -1.49 -20.92 -0.51
CA GLY A 177 -2.45 -20.69 -1.59
C GLY A 177 -2.03 -21.37 -2.91
N ILE A 178 -0.76 -21.26 -3.29
CA ILE A 178 -0.21 -21.91 -4.48
C ILE A 178 -0.33 -23.43 -4.33
N LEU A 179 0.03 -23.99 -3.17
CA LEU A 179 -0.03 -25.42 -2.91
C LEU A 179 -1.47 -25.94 -3.02
N LEU A 180 -2.42 -25.30 -2.32
CA LEU A 180 -3.83 -25.69 -2.35
C LEU A 180 -4.39 -25.68 -3.77
N SER A 181 -4.17 -24.60 -4.51
CA SER A 181 -4.64 -24.48 -5.89
C SER A 181 -3.89 -25.36 -6.90
N SER A 182 -2.71 -25.88 -6.55
CA SER A 182 -1.98 -26.84 -7.38
C SER A 182 -2.45 -28.27 -7.14
N ILE A 183 -2.95 -28.57 -5.94
CA ILE A 183 -3.55 -29.88 -5.60
C ILE A 183 -4.95 -29.99 -6.21
N ASP A 184 -5.73 -28.90 -6.15
CA ASP A 184 -7.10 -28.85 -6.66
C ASP A 184 -7.39 -27.49 -7.33
N GLU A 185 -7.58 -27.51 -8.65
CA GLU A 185 -7.86 -26.30 -9.43
C GLU A 185 -9.29 -25.76 -9.12
N GLU A 186 -10.21 -26.56 -8.55
CA GLU A 186 -11.52 -26.06 -8.09
C GLU A 186 -11.38 -25.06 -6.93
N ILE A 187 -10.35 -25.21 -6.09
CA ILE A 187 -10.04 -24.22 -5.03
C ILE A 187 -9.74 -22.86 -5.65
N ARG A 188 -9.00 -22.81 -6.77
CA ARG A 188 -8.72 -21.57 -7.51
C ARG A 188 -10.01 -20.93 -7.99
N VAL A 189 -10.93 -21.72 -8.55
CA VAL A 189 -12.23 -21.25 -9.03
C VAL A 189 -13.09 -20.71 -7.87
N ALA A 190 -13.19 -21.48 -6.78
CA ALA A 190 -13.97 -21.12 -5.60
C ALA A 190 -13.46 -19.83 -4.92
N THR A 191 -12.15 -19.58 -4.95
CA THR A 191 -11.53 -18.41 -4.30
C THR A 191 -11.27 -17.23 -5.24
N LYS A 192 -11.70 -17.31 -6.51
CA LYS A 192 -11.42 -16.29 -7.55
C LYS A 192 -11.85 -14.87 -7.17
N THR A 193 -12.96 -14.74 -6.44
CA THR A 193 -13.50 -13.44 -5.99
C THR A 193 -13.08 -13.06 -4.57
N GLY A 194 -12.23 -13.86 -3.92
CA GLY A 194 -11.86 -13.68 -2.52
C GLY A 194 -11.28 -12.30 -2.23
N ASN A 195 -10.34 -11.83 -3.05
CA ASN A 195 -9.75 -10.50 -2.88
C ASN A 195 -10.79 -9.38 -3.06
N ALA A 196 -11.69 -9.51 -4.04
CA ALA A 196 -12.75 -8.52 -4.27
C ALA A 196 -13.71 -8.39 -3.06
N LEU A 197 -13.96 -9.48 -2.33
CA LEU A 197 -14.75 -9.48 -1.10
C LEU A 197 -13.99 -8.89 0.09
N ILE A 198 -12.68 -9.08 0.15
CA ILE A 198 -11.82 -8.53 1.21
C ILE A 198 -11.65 -7.01 1.09
N LEU A 199 -11.48 -6.48 -0.13
CA LEU A 199 -11.19 -5.06 -0.36
C LEU A 199 -12.07 -4.06 0.43
N PRO A 200 -13.41 -4.17 0.48
CA PRO A 200 -14.23 -3.24 1.25
C PRO A 200 -13.99 -3.34 2.76
N ILE A 201 -13.79 -4.55 3.29
CA ILE A 201 -13.50 -4.78 4.71
C ILE A 201 -12.12 -4.22 5.05
N MET A 202 -11.13 -4.47 4.20
CA MET A 202 -9.78 -3.91 4.35
C MET A 202 -9.81 -2.39 4.31
N GLY A 203 -10.56 -1.80 3.39
CA GLY A 203 -10.78 -0.36 3.33
C GLY A 203 -11.35 0.17 4.64
N PHE A 204 -12.41 -0.47 5.16
CA PHE A 204 -13.04 -0.09 6.42
C PHE A 204 -12.10 -0.18 7.63
N ILE A 205 -11.33 -1.28 7.79
CA ILE A 205 -10.37 -1.46 8.88
C ILE A 205 -9.27 -0.40 8.82
N LEU A 206 -8.74 -0.13 7.62
CA LEU A 206 -7.73 0.92 7.43
C LEU A 206 -8.30 2.29 7.78
N GLY A 207 -9.51 2.59 7.32
CA GLY A 207 -10.20 3.84 7.62
C GLY A 207 -10.49 4.03 9.11
N ALA A 208 -10.90 2.98 9.81
CA ALA A 208 -11.17 3.01 11.24
C ALA A 208 -9.92 3.23 12.11
N ASN A 209 -8.73 3.17 11.51
CA ASN A 209 -7.45 3.49 12.13
C ASN A 209 -6.87 4.83 11.62
N ILE A 210 -7.58 5.53 10.74
CA ILE A 210 -7.24 6.87 10.28
C ILE A 210 -7.89 7.89 11.23
N ASP A 211 -7.08 8.84 11.65
CA ASP A 211 -7.49 10.01 12.41
C ASP A 211 -7.28 11.25 11.55
N LEU A 212 -8.38 11.88 11.12
CA LEU A 212 -8.32 13.04 10.23
C LEU A 212 -7.81 14.29 10.95
N GLU A 213 -7.86 14.33 12.28
CA GLU A 213 -7.25 15.40 13.08
C GLU A 213 -5.72 15.44 12.89
N LYS A 214 -5.10 14.28 12.61
CA LYS A 214 -3.67 14.19 12.29
C LYS A 214 -3.30 14.92 11.01
N VAL A 215 -4.22 15.07 10.05
CA VAL A 215 -3.98 15.88 8.84
C VAL A 215 -3.86 17.35 9.21
N VAL A 216 -4.73 17.82 10.11
CA VAL A 216 -4.73 19.21 10.58
C VAL A 216 -3.49 19.50 11.42
N THR A 217 -3.15 18.61 12.35
CA THR A 217 -2.00 18.80 13.26
C THR A 217 -0.64 18.60 12.58
N ALA A 218 -0.54 17.76 11.54
CA ALA A 218 0.68 17.66 10.73
C ALA A 218 0.98 18.93 9.92
N GLY A 219 -0.06 19.70 9.62
CA GLY A 219 0.02 20.94 8.85
C GLY A 219 0.75 20.76 7.52
N PHE A 220 1.53 21.77 7.15
CA PHE A 220 2.25 21.81 5.89
C PHE A 220 3.28 20.68 5.75
N SER A 221 3.92 20.25 6.84
CA SER A 221 5.01 19.26 6.78
C SER A 221 4.53 17.87 6.33
N GLY A 222 3.33 17.44 6.73
CA GLY A 222 2.76 16.18 6.27
C GLY A 222 2.38 16.20 4.79
N ILE A 223 1.82 17.32 4.32
CA ILE A 223 1.52 17.54 2.90
C ILE A 223 2.81 17.54 2.08
N LEU A 224 3.82 18.25 2.56
CA LEU A 224 5.11 18.33 1.91
C LEU A 224 5.79 16.96 1.82
N LEU A 225 5.71 16.13 2.87
CA LEU A 225 6.21 14.76 2.82
C LEU A 225 5.57 13.96 1.67
N PHE A 226 4.24 14.02 1.50
CA PHE A 226 3.58 13.35 0.39
C PHE A 226 4.01 13.89 -0.97
N ILE A 227 4.18 15.21 -1.09
CA ILE A 227 4.71 15.84 -2.31
C ILE A 227 6.12 15.31 -2.60
N ILE A 228 7.00 15.20 -1.60
CA ILE A 228 8.34 14.64 -1.76
C ILE A 228 8.27 13.19 -2.21
N VAL A 229 7.37 12.37 -1.64
CA VAL A 229 7.16 10.98 -2.09
C VAL A 229 6.77 10.93 -3.57
N MET A 230 5.84 11.80 -3.99
CA MET A 230 5.43 11.91 -5.40
C MET A 230 6.58 12.35 -6.31
N LEU A 231 7.38 13.33 -5.90
CA LEU A 231 8.48 13.88 -6.70
C LEU A 231 9.69 12.95 -6.79
N VAL A 232 10.00 12.21 -5.73
CA VAL A 232 11.14 11.28 -5.69
C VAL A 232 10.77 9.95 -6.31
N THR A 233 9.66 9.34 -5.86
CA THR A 233 9.32 7.97 -6.27
C THR A 233 8.41 7.92 -7.50
N GLY A 234 7.68 8.99 -7.82
CA GLY A 234 6.79 9.07 -8.98
C GLY A 234 7.52 8.97 -10.32
N PRO A 235 8.52 9.84 -10.60
CA PRO A 235 9.30 9.75 -11.83
C PRO A 235 9.98 8.39 -11.99
N VAL A 236 10.52 7.83 -10.89
CA VAL A 236 11.16 6.52 -10.89
C VAL A 236 10.17 5.42 -11.22
N ALA A 237 9.00 5.40 -10.57
CA ALA A 237 7.96 4.43 -10.85
C ALA A 237 7.44 4.53 -12.30
N PHE A 238 7.28 5.76 -12.81
CA PHE A 238 6.92 5.99 -14.21
C PHE A 238 8.01 5.46 -15.16
N ILE A 239 9.29 5.73 -14.88
CA ILE A 239 10.40 5.28 -15.73
C ILE A 239 10.47 3.76 -15.75
N VAL A 240 10.39 3.12 -14.58
CA VAL A 240 10.42 1.66 -14.44
C VAL A 240 9.26 1.05 -15.21
N ASP A 241 8.04 1.53 -15.00
CA ASP A 241 6.87 0.93 -15.65
C ASP A 241 6.89 1.16 -17.17
N ARG A 242 7.21 2.38 -17.63
CA ARG A 242 7.13 2.76 -19.04
C ARG A 242 8.31 2.27 -19.87
N PHE A 243 9.54 2.43 -19.38
CA PHE A 243 10.74 2.16 -20.18
C PHE A 243 11.35 0.78 -19.89
N ILE A 244 11.40 0.36 -18.63
CA ILE A 244 11.98 -0.94 -18.25
C ILE A 244 10.96 -2.07 -18.51
N LEU A 245 9.74 -1.90 -17.99
CA LEU A 245 8.69 -2.91 -18.10
C LEU A 245 7.90 -2.80 -19.41
N LYS A 246 8.01 -1.67 -20.14
CA LYS A 246 7.30 -1.39 -21.40
C LYS A 246 5.78 -1.37 -21.25
N ARG A 247 5.28 -0.74 -20.19
CA ARG A 247 3.87 -0.72 -19.77
C ARG A 247 3.27 0.68 -19.76
N PRO A 248 1.94 0.82 -19.66
CA PRO A 248 1.30 2.13 -19.75
C PRO A 248 1.63 3.14 -18.63
N GLY A 249 2.11 2.71 -17.46
CA GLY A 249 2.47 3.58 -16.34
C GLY A 249 1.53 3.50 -15.13
N TYR A 250 0.29 3.00 -15.31
CA TYR A 250 -0.69 2.93 -14.22
C TYR A 250 -0.24 2.02 -13.06
N GLY A 251 0.48 0.94 -13.37
CA GLY A 251 0.99 -0.01 -12.38
C GLY A 251 2.08 0.63 -11.53
N GLY A 252 3.03 1.30 -12.18
CA GLY A 252 4.07 2.06 -11.48
C GLY A 252 3.48 3.15 -10.58
N MET A 253 2.58 3.97 -11.10
CA MET A 253 1.98 5.05 -10.30
C MET A 253 1.16 4.55 -9.10
N ALA A 254 0.64 3.32 -9.14
CA ALA A 254 -0.04 2.71 -7.99
C ALA A 254 0.93 2.39 -6.83
N THR A 255 2.24 2.33 -7.07
CA THR A 255 3.28 2.14 -6.05
C THR A 255 3.75 3.45 -5.39
N VAL A 256 3.31 4.59 -5.92
CA VAL A 256 3.68 5.94 -5.45
C VAL A 256 2.71 6.36 -4.34
N SER A 257 2.74 5.61 -3.25
CA SER A 257 1.85 5.79 -2.09
C SER A 257 2.61 5.62 -0.78
N VAL A 258 1.99 6.02 0.33
CA VAL A 258 2.52 5.84 1.69
C VAL A 258 1.58 4.91 2.44
N ALA A 259 2.11 3.88 3.10
CA ALA A 259 1.29 2.89 3.79
C ALA A 259 0.91 3.34 5.20
N GLY A 260 -0.29 2.93 5.65
CA GLY A 260 -0.70 3.15 7.04
C GLY A 260 0.18 2.40 8.04
N ASN A 261 0.68 1.21 7.69
CA ASN A 261 1.61 0.45 8.54
C ASN A 261 2.96 1.17 8.74
N THR A 262 3.34 2.10 7.85
CA THR A 262 4.56 2.92 7.97
C THR A 262 4.51 3.84 9.19
N ILE A 263 3.32 4.17 9.71
CA ILE A 263 3.13 5.05 10.88
C ILE A 263 3.81 4.46 12.14
N ALA A 264 3.89 3.13 12.25
CA ALA A 264 4.53 2.45 13.37
C ALA A 264 6.06 2.32 13.23
N VAL A 265 6.60 2.46 12.02
CA VAL A 265 8.03 2.24 11.71
C VAL A 265 8.96 3.22 12.45
N PRO A 266 8.67 4.53 12.57
CA PRO A 266 9.50 5.46 13.35
C PRO A 266 9.77 4.99 14.77
N ALA A 267 8.77 4.44 15.46
CA ALA A 267 8.92 3.96 16.84
C ALA A 267 9.88 2.76 16.92
N MET A 268 9.78 1.82 15.98
CA MET A 268 10.70 0.68 15.89
C MET A 268 12.15 1.15 15.63
N ILE A 269 12.33 2.10 14.71
CA ILE A 269 13.66 2.65 14.42
C ILE A 269 14.22 3.41 15.64
N GLY A 270 13.40 4.20 16.33
CA GLY A 270 13.83 4.93 17.53
C GLY A 270 14.28 4.01 18.68
N GLN A 271 13.70 2.82 18.79
CA GLN A 271 14.14 1.80 19.76
C GLN A 271 15.52 1.20 19.41
N ILE A 272 15.80 1.04 18.11
CA ILE A 272 17.07 0.44 17.63
C ILE A 272 18.18 1.50 17.56
N VAL A 273 17.82 2.72 17.15
CA VAL A 273 18.73 3.85 16.95
C VAL A 273 18.24 5.03 17.79
N PRO A 274 18.69 5.14 19.06
CA PRO A 274 18.19 6.12 20.02
C PRO A 274 18.29 7.58 19.57
N ALA A 275 19.24 7.91 18.67
CA ALA A 275 19.37 9.24 18.08
C ALA A 275 18.11 9.72 17.34
N PHE A 276 17.25 8.80 16.89
CA PHE A 276 15.96 9.14 16.27
C PHE A 276 14.81 9.36 17.24
N LEU A 277 14.95 9.03 18.54
CA LEU A 277 13.87 9.16 19.54
C LEU A 277 13.21 10.54 19.57
N PRO A 278 13.94 11.68 19.50
CA PRO A 278 13.33 13.01 19.47
C PRO A 278 12.42 13.23 18.25
N TYR A 279 12.65 12.50 17.16
CA TYR A 279 11.97 12.67 15.88
C TYR A 279 10.82 11.69 15.66
N VAL A 280 10.65 10.67 16.53
CA VAL A 280 9.60 9.64 16.37
C VAL A 280 8.22 10.27 16.32
N LYS A 281 7.89 11.16 17.26
CA LYS A 281 6.56 11.77 17.35
C LYS A 281 6.23 12.60 16.10
N VAL A 282 7.15 13.47 15.68
CA VAL A 282 6.95 14.30 14.48
C VAL A 282 6.87 13.43 13.23
N ALA A 283 7.68 12.38 13.13
CA ALA A 283 7.65 11.48 11.98
C ALA A 283 6.33 10.71 11.86
N THR A 284 5.83 10.17 12.97
CA THR A 284 4.53 9.49 13.03
C THR A 284 3.40 10.41 12.55
N ILE A 285 3.40 11.68 12.95
CA ILE A 285 2.39 12.66 12.52
C ILE A 285 2.49 12.95 11.02
N GLN A 286 3.70 13.22 10.51
CA GLN A 286 3.93 13.52 9.10
C GLN A 286 3.56 12.35 8.19
N ILE A 287 4.00 11.13 8.54
CA ILE A 287 3.68 9.91 7.80
C ILE A 287 2.17 9.64 7.83
N SER A 288 1.49 9.87 8.97
CA SER A 288 0.03 9.70 9.05
C SER A 288 -0.69 10.60 8.04
N CYS A 289 -0.32 11.88 7.97
CA CYS A 289 -0.86 12.81 6.99
C CYS A 289 -0.55 12.36 5.55
N ALA A 290 0.69 11.97 5.26
CA ALA A 290 1.08 11.52 3.92
C ALA A 290 0.37 10.23 3.49
N ALA A 291 0.14 9.29 4.42
CA ALA A 291 -0.64 8.08 4.18
C ALA A 291 -2.09 8.40 3.80
N ILE A 292 -2.74 9.31 4.53
CA ILE A 292 -4.11 9.76 4.24
C ILE A 292 -4.17 10.44 2.87
N LEU A 293 -3.28 11.39 2.59
CA LEU A 293 -3.21 12.06 1.29
C LEU A 293 -3.00 11.07 0.15
N SER A 294 -2.14 10.07 0.35
CA SER A 294 -1.90 9.05 -0.67
C SER A 294 -3.13 8.18 -0.92
N ALA A 295 -3.89 7.80 0.12
CA ALA A 295 -5.12 7.04 -0.02
C ALA A 295 -6.19 7.81 -0.80
N VAL A 296 -6.20 9.14 -0.68
CA VAL A 296 -7.12 10.03 -1.42
C VAL A 296 -6.65 10.22 -2.87
N LEU A 297 -5.38 10.60 -3.06
CA LEU A 297 -4.91 11.19 -4.31
C LEU A 297 -4.35 10.17 -5.31
N CYS A 298 -3.65 9.13 -4.83
CA CYS A 298 -3.04 8.12 -5.72
C CYS A 298 -4.07 7.45 -6.66
N PRO A 299 -5.29 7.11 -6.23
CA PRO A 299 -6.30 6.53 -7.11
C PRO A 299 -6.67 7.41 -8.30
N PHE A 300 -6.76 8.72 -8.12
CA PHE A 300 -7.02 9.67 -9.21
C PHE A 300 -5.80 9.81 -10.14
N VAL A 301 -4.58 9.80 -9.58
CA VAL A 301 -3.35 9.78 -10.38
C VAL A 301 -3.31 8.53 -11.27
N VAL A 302 -3.57 7.35 -10.69
CA VAL A 302 -3.59 6.08 -11.43
C VAL A 302 -4.70 6.06 -12.48
N GLN A 303 -5.91 6.56 -12.15
CA GLN A 303 -6.99 6.71 -13.12
C GLN A 303 -6.57 7.62 -14.29
N TRP A 304 -5.89 8.73 -14.00
CA TRP A 304 -5.41 9.65 -15.04
C TRP A 304 -4.43 8.93 -15.99
N PHE A 305 -3.45 8.21 -15.46
CA PHE A 305 -2.52 7.43 -16.29
C PHE A 305 -3.24 6.34 -17.09
N ALA A 306 -4.14 5.59 -16.46
CA ALA A 306 -4.94 4.55 -17.12
C ALA A 306 -5.80 5.12 -18.26
N LYS A 307 -6.38 6.31 -18.07
CA LYS A 307 -7.21 6.99 -19.07
C LYS A 307 -6.39 7.52 -20.26
N HIS A 308 -5.19 8.05 -20.02
CA HIS A 308 -4.39 8.70 -21.07
C HIS A 308 -3.45 7.74 -21.80
N PHE A 309 -2.92 6.73 -21.10
CA PHE A 309 -1.93 5.79 -21.67
C PHE A 309 -2.47 4.37 -21.84
N GLY A 310 -3.67 4.08 -21.33
CA GLY A 310 -4.32 2.78 -21.41
C GLY A 310 -4.11 1.89 -20.19
N CYS A 311 -4.94 0.85 -20.07
CA CYS A 311 -4.79 -0.23 -19.09
C CYS A 311 -5.47 -1.53 -19.59
N PRO A 312 -5.11 -2.71 -19.07
CA PRO A 312 -5.72 -3.99 -19.47
C PRO A 312 -7.25 -4.03 -19.35
N LYS A 313 -7.82 -3.38 -18.34
CA LYS A 313 -9.27 -3.35 -18.08
C LYS A 313 -9.95 -2.07 -18.60
N TYR A 314 -9.36 -1.41 -19.60
CA TYR A 314 -9.81 -0.08 -20.05
C TYR A 314 -11.30 -0.03 -20.43
N GLU A 315 -11.79 -0.97 -21.26
CA GLU A 315 -13.20 -0.99 -21.68
C GLU A 315 -14.14 -1.19 -20.50
N LYS A 316 -13.79 -2.07 -19.57
CA LYS A 316 -14.57 -2.29 -18.34
C LYS A 316 -14.57 -1.05 -17.43
N ALA A 317 -13.45 -0.34 -17.36
CA ALA A 317 -13.26 0.81 -16.49
C ALA A 317 -13.79 2.13 -17.07
N PHE A 318 -13.76 2.31 -18.39
CA PHE A 318 -14.00 3.59 -19.09
C PHE A 318 -14.90 3.49 -20.33
N GLY A 319 -15.35 2.29 -20.72
CA GLY A 319 -16.22 2.08 -21.89
C GLY A 319 -17.59 2.74 -21.73
N LYS A 320 -18.17 3.21 -22.85
CA LYS A 320 -19.43 3.97 -22.88
C LYS A 320 -20.69 3.13 -22.58
N ASN A 321 -20.62 1.80 -22.63
CA ASN A 321 -21.77 0.91 -22.44
C ASN A 321 -21.55 -0.01 -21.23
N GLN A 322 -21.84 0.48 -20.01
CA GLN A 322 -22.05 -0.40 -18.87
C GLN A 322 -23.48 -0.96 -18.91
N GLU A 323 -23.79 -1.81 -19.90
CA GLU A 323 -24.85 -2.80 -19.74
C GLU A 323 -24.25 -4.02 -19.06
N ILE A 324 -24.63 -4.22 -17.80
CA ILE A 324 -24.20 -5.37 -17.01
C ILE A 324 -24.94 -6.60 -17.56
N PRO A 325 -24.27 -7.73 -17.83
CA PRO A 325 -24.98 -8.96 -18.15
C PRO A 325 -25.90 -9.32 -16.98
N ALA A 326 -27.18 -9.47 -17.28
CA ALA A 326 -28.16 -9.97 -16.33
C ALA A 326 -27.78 -11.40 -15.94
N HIS A 327 -27.38 -11.59 -14.68
CA HIS A 327 -27.43 -12.86 -13.98
C HIS A 327 -28.34 -12.68 -12.78
#